data_AF-H6LJ07-F1
#
_entry.id   AF-H6LJ07-F1
#
_cell.length_a   1.000
_cell.length_b   1.000
_cell.length_c   1.000
_cell.angle_alpha   90.00
_cell.angle_beta   90.00
_cell.angle_gamma   90.00
#
_symmetry.space_group_name_H-M   'P 1'
#
loop_
_entity.id
_entity.type
_entity.pdbx_description
1 polymer ?
#
loop_
_entity_poly.entity_id
_entity_poly.type
_entity_poly.pdbx_seq_one_letter_code
_entity_poly.pdbx_strand_id
1 'polypeptide(L)'
;MDRIKEQFMKLTLLELMIKGIPEATLFTLGMYAFTGTKIVKASWPKLRVFALVMFLWTYFVRLLPINYGVNILLVLILTIFLGVMFLKIPLIQCMKASLLNAIAIVVGEGLNFLLLQVVYGAQKTQEIIGNPFLKAINTIPSTIIFGSIVIFVYYFNSARAKEQDHVDID
;
A
#
# COMPACT_ATOMS: atom_id res chain seq x y z
N MET A 1 17.93 -7.58 23.53
CA MET A 1 16.97 -7.87 22.44
C MET A 1 15.73 -6.97 22.51
N ASP A 2 15.28 -6.54 23.70
CA ASP A 2 14.11 -5.65 23.85
C ASP A 2 14.32 -4.20 23.40
N ARG A 3 15.52 -3.62 23.59
CA ARG A 3 15.85 -2.26 23.08
C ARG A 3 15.80 -2.15 21.55
N ILE A 4 15.97 -3.26 20.84
CA ILE A 4 15.98 -3.32 19.37
C ILE A 4 14.55 -3.20 18.81
N LYS A 5 13.55 -3.76 19.53
CA LYS A 5 12.13 -3.58 19.18
C LYS A 5 11.65 -2.15 19.43
N GLU A 6 12.13 -1.50 20.50
CA GLU A 6 11.75 -0.11 20.80
C GLU A 6 12.24 0.89 19.76
N GLN A 7 13.44 0.72 19.20
CA GLN A 7 13.94 1.60 18.14
C GLN A 7 13.27 1.35 16.78
N PHE A 8 12.91 0.10 16.48
CA PHE A 8 12.16 -0.23 15.26
C PHE A 8 10.76 0.42 15.20
N MET A 9 10.18 0.70 16.37
CA MET A 9 8.77 1.10 16.54
C MET A 9 8.56 2.61 16.75
N LYS A 10 9.61 3.43 16.85
CA LYS A 10 9.47 4.89 16.83
C LYS A 10 9.37 5.37 15.40
N LEU A 11 8.18 5.23 14.81
CA LEU A 11 7.86 5.89 13.56
C LEU A 11 7.96 7.40 13.77
N THR A 12 8.82 8.05 13.01
CA THR A 12 8.89 9.52 13.04
C THR A 12 7.76 10.06 12.19
N LEU A 13 7.15 11.18 12.59
CA LEU A 13 6.14 11.89 11.79
C LEU A 13 6.58 12.09 10.33
N LEU A 14 7.88 12.31 10.12
CA LEU A 14 8.49 12.42 8.80
C LEU A 14 8.37 11.14 7.95
N GLU A 15 8.64 9.97 8.53
CA GLU A 15 8.51 8.67 7.85
C GLU A 15 7.04 8.44 7.43
N LEU A 16 6.10 8.81 8.29
CA LEU A 16 4.67 8.73 7.99
C LEU A 16 4.26 9.68 6.86
N MET A 17 4.73 10.93 6.85
CA MET A 17 4.35 11.88 5.80
C MET A 17 4.95 11.48 4.44
N ILE A 18 6.22 11.09 4.41
CA ILE A 18 6.92 10.73 3.18
C ILE A 18 6.41 9.41 2.61
N LYS A 19 6.13 8.41 3.46
CA LYS A 19 5.74 7.07 3.02
C LYS A 19 4.23 6.83 3.11
N GLY A 20 3.60 7.24 4.19
CA GLY A 20 2.19 6.98 4.47
C GLY A 20 1.23 7.66 3.50
N ILE A 21 1.53 8.88 3.04
CA ILE A 21 0.68 9.57 2.04
C ILE A 21 0.70 8.83 0.70
N PRO A 22 1.89 8.51 0.11
CA PRO A 22 1.95 7.66 -1.07
C PRO A 22 1.30 6.29 -0.88
N GLU A 23 1.55 5.60 0.23
CA GLU A 23 0.98 4.28 0.49
C GLU A 23 -0.55 4.30 0.53
N ALA A 24 -1.16 5.24 1.24
CA ALA A 24 -2.61 5.36 1.32
C ALA A 24 -3.23 5.66 -0.05
N THR A 25 -2.55 6.50 -0.85
CA THR A 25 -2.95 6.79 -2.23
C THR A 25 -2.88 5.55 -3.11
N LEU A 26 -1.77 4.81 -3.04
CA LEU A 26 -1.55 3.58 -3.81
C LEU A 26 -2.51 2.46 -3.40
N PHE A 27 -2.85 2.32 -2.11
CA PHE A 27 -3.89 1.40 -1.65
C PHE A 27 -5.23 1.67 -2.34
N THR A 28 -5.58 2.95 -2.39
CA THR A 28 -6.83 3.40 -3.00
C THR A 28 -6.84 3.11 -4.50
N LEU A 29 -5.73 3.39 -5.19
CA LEU A 29 -5.59 3.08 -6.62
C LEU A 29 -5.56 1.57 -6.88
N GLY A 30 -4.91 0.80 -6.00
CA GLY A 30 -4.85 -0.65 -6.04
C GLY A 30 -6.22 -1.29 -5.93
N MET A 31 -7.14 -0.70 -5.15
CA MET A 31 -8.53 -1.17 -5.12
C MET A 31 -9.19 -1.10 -6.50
N TYR A 32 -8.98 -0.04 -7.27
CA TYR A 32 -9.51 0.05 -8.63
C TYR A 32 -8.75 -0.88 -9.60
N ALA A 33 -7.41 -0.90 -9.50
CA ALA A 33 -6.56 -1.74 -10.34
C ALA A 33 -6.93 -3.23 -10.21
N PHE A 34 -7.02 -3.75 -9.00
CA PHE A 34 -7.25 -5.17 -8.74
C PHE A 34 -8.70 -5.61 -8.89
N THR A 35 -9.66 -4.68 -8.83
CA THR A 35 -11.06 -4.99 -9.14
C THR A 35 -11.39 -4.84 -10.62
N GLY A 36 -10.49 -4.25 -11.41
CA GLY A 36 -10.72 -3.96 -12.83
C GLY A 36 -11.77 -2.86 -13.05
N THR A 37 -12.10 -2.08 -12.01
CA THR A 37 -13.10 -1.02 -12.12
C THR A 37 -12.49 0.23 -12.77
N LYS A 38 -13.18 0.80 -13.77
CA LYS A 38 -12.72 2.02 -14.45
C LYS A 38 -12.87 3.23 -13.52
N ILE A 39 -11.81 4.05 -13.41
CA ILE A 39 -11.86 5.30 -12.63
C ILE A 39 -12.61 6.36 -13.44
N VAL A 40 -13.84 6.66 -13.06
CA VAL A 40 -14.64 7.75 -13.67
C VAL A 40 -14.39 9.06 -12.93
N LYS A 41 -14.45 10.21 -13.63
CA LYS A 41 -14.29 11.56 -13.05
C LYS A 41 -15.17 11.80 -11.81
N ALA A 42 -16.39 11.26 -11.80
CA ALA A 42 -17.33 11.35 -10.67
C ALA A 42 -16.84 10.65 -9.38
N SER A 43 -15.88 9.73 -9.47
CA SER A 43 -15.36 8.97 -8.33
C SER A 43 -14.17 9.63 -7.64
N TRP A 44 -13.57 10.67 -8.24
CA TRP A 44 -12.42 11.39 -7.69
C TRP A 44 -12.61 11.98 -6.28
N PRO A 45 -13.73 12.65 -5.94
CA PRO A 45 -13.92 13.15 -4.58
C PRO A 45 -13.98 12.01 -3.56
N LYS A 46 -14.62 10.88 -3.90
CA LYS A 46 -14.67 9.68 -3.05
C LYS A 46 -13.29 9.07 -2.87
N LEU A 47 -12.47 9.08 -3.93
CA LEU A 47 -11.09 8.60 -3.92
C LEU A 47 -10.22 9.39 -2.93
N ARG A 48 -10.36 10.73 -2.93
CA ARG A 48 -9.63 11.60 -2.01
C ARG A 48 -10.02 11.36 -0.56
N VAL A 49 -11.32 11.22 -0.29
CA VAL A 49 -11.81 10.90 1.06
C VAL A 49 -11.30 9.53 1.51
N PHE A 50 -11.36 8.52 0.64
CA PHE A 50 -10.81 7.19 0.94
C PHE A 50 -9.33 7.26 1.29
N ALA A 51 -8.51 7.89 0.45
CA ALA A 51 -7.07 8.02 0.68
C ALA A 51 -6.76 8.77 1.99
N LEU A 52 -7.52 9.83 2.29
CA LEU A 52 -7.37 10.58 3.54
C LEU A 52 -7.71 9.72 4.78
N VAL A 53 -8.84 9.01 4.74
CA VAL A 53 -9.26 8.12 5.84
C VAL A 53 -8.24 7.00 6.03
N MET A 54 -7.75 6.41 4.93
CA MET A 54 -6.70 5.40 4.97
C MET A 54 -5.39 5.92 5.56
N PHE A 55 -4.97 7.13 5.20
CA PHE A 55 -3.78 7.75 5.76
C PHE A 55 -3.91 7.95 7.27
N LEU A 56 -5.02 8.56 7.72
CA LEU A 56 -5.29 8.79 9.14
C LEU A 56 -5.39 7.48 9.92
N TRP A 57 -6.07 6.48 9.36
CA TRP A 57 -6.20 5.17 10.00
C TRP A 57 -4.86 4.46 10.13
N THR A 58 -4.09 4.42 9.05
CA THR A 58 -2.77 3.79 9.05
C THR A 58 -1.85 4.48 10.05
N TYR A 59 -1.98 5.80 10.22
CA TYR A 59 -1.29 6.53 11.29
C TYR A 59 -1.70 6.05 12.67
N PHE A 60 -3.00 6.05 13.00
CA PHE A 60 -3.48 5.62 14.31
C PHE A 60 -3.14 4.16 14.62
N VAL A 61 -3.26 3.28 13.63
CA VAL A 61 -2.89 1.86 13.74
C VAL A 61 -1.39 1.69 13.97
N ARG A 62 -0.54 2.49 13.31
CA ARG A 62 0.92 2.44 13.54
C ARG A 62 1.37 3.05 14.87
N LEU A 63 0.56 3.93 15.48
CA LEU A 63 0.81 4.44 16.84
C LEU A 63 0.53 3.39 17.92
N LEU A 64 -0.29 2.38 17.62
CA LEU A 64 -0.53 1.28 18.55
C LEU A 64 0.75 0.42 18.67
N PRO A 65 1.22 0.11 19.88
CA PRO A 65 2.40 -0.72 20.10
C PRO A 65 2.08 -2.21 19.91
N ILE A 66 1.56 -2.56 18.73
CA ILE A 66 1.16 -3.91 18.34
C ILE A 66 2.06 -4.44 17.22
N ASN A 67 2.01 -5.75 17.01
CA ASN A 67 2.82 -6.40 15.98
C ASN A 67 2.48 -5.88 14.57
N TYR A 68 3.50 -5.74 13.74
CA TYR A 68 3.37 -5.24 12.36
C TYR A 68 2.34 -6.01 11.52
N GLY A 69 2.29 -7.34 11.66
CA GLY A 69 1.28 -8.16 10.98
C GLY A 69 -0.16 -7.82 11.38
N VAL A 70 -0.40 -7.47 12.65
CA VAL A 70 -1.72 -7.06 13.13
C VAL A 70 -2.10 -5.70 12.54
N ASN A 71 -1.14 -4.78 12.40
CA ASN A 71 -1.38 -3.50 11.73
C ASN A 71 -1.87 -3.69 10.30
N ILE A 72 -1.24 -4.59 9.53
CA ILE A 72 -1.66 -4.92 8.16
C ILE A 72 -3.10 -5.45 8.14
N LEU A 73 -3.46 -6.35 9.07
CA LEU A 73 -4.81 -6.90 9.15
C LEU A 73 -5.86 -5.81 9.46
N LEU A 74 -5.58 -4.90 10.38
CA LEU A 74 -6.48 -3.79 10.70
C LEU A 74 -6.66 -2.83 9.52
N VAL A 75 -5.59 -2.55 8.77
CA VAL A 75 -5.64 -1.75 7.55
C VAL A 75 -6.45 -2.47 6.46
N LEU A 76 -6.29 -3.79 6.33
CA LEU A 76 -7.02 -4.62 5.37
C LEU A 76 -8.53 -4.62 5.66
N ILE A 77 -8.94 -4.79 6.92
CA ILE A 77 -10.36 -4.73 7.33
C ILE A 77 -10.97 -3.38 6.95
N LEU A 78 -10.29 -2.27 7.27
CA LEU A 78 -10.78 -0.95 6.93
C LEU A 78 -10.88 -0.76 5.40
N THR A 79 -9.87 -1.22 4.65
CA THR A 79 -9.85 -1.10 3.19
C THR A 79 -11.08 -1.78 2.56
N ILE A 80 -11.44 -2.96 3.04
CA ILE A 80 -12.64 -3.69 2.58
C ILE A 80 -13.90 -2.88 2.90
N PHE A 81 -14.03 -2.40 4.13
CA PHE A 81 -15.20 -1.64 4.58
C PHE A 81 -15.39 -0.35 3.77
N LEU A 82 -14.31 0.41 3.58
CA LEU A 82 -14.34 1.62 2.76
C LEU A 82 -14.63 1.31 1.29
N GLY A 83 -14.11 0.19 0.77
CA GLY A 83 -14.34 -0.23 -0.62
C GLY A 83 -15.81 -0.51 -0.89
N VAL A 84 -16.49 -1.20 0.03
CA VAL A 84 -17.93 -1.47 -0.07
C VAL A 84 -18.74 -0.19 0.09
N MET A 85 -18.44 0.64 1.10
CA MET A 85 -19.25 1.82 1.43
C MET A 85 -19.07 2.98 0.44
N PHE A 86 -17.82 3.36 0.14
CA PHE A 86 -17.52 4.55 -0.66
C PHE A 86 -17.40 4.23 -2.14
N LEU A 87 -16.74 3.13 -2.48
CA LEU A 87 -16.50 2.75 -3.88
C LEU A 87 -17.65 1.92 -4.48
N LYS A 88 -18.59 1.44 -3.64
CA LYS A 88 -19.71 0.58 -4.03
C LYS A 88 -19.27 -0.69 -4.78
N ILE A 89 -18.08 -1.19 -4.46
CA ILE A 89 -17.54 -2.42 -5.03
C ILE A 89 -18.11 -3.61 -4.24
N PRO A 90 -18.51 -4.73 -4.90
CA PRO A 90 -19.00 -5.91 -4.21
C PRO A 90 -18.01 -6.45 -3.17
N LEU A 91 -18.52 -6.90 -2.02
CA LEU A 91 -17.69 -7.35 -0.88
C LEU A 91 -16.60 -8.34 -1.29
N ILE A 92 -16.94 -9.36 -2.07
CA ILE A 92 -16.00 -10.40 -2.51
C ILE A 92 -14.85 -9.81 -3.35
N GLN A 93 -15.14 -8.82 -4.19
CA GLN A 93 -14.13 -8.13 -4.98
C GLN A 93 -13.25 -7.23 -4.09
N CYS A 94 -13.84 -6.53 -3.12
CA CYS A 94 -13.10 -5.75 -2.12
C CYS A 94 -12.15 -6.61 -1.30
N MET A 95 -12.58 -7.81 -0.89
CA MET A 95 -11.73 -8.75 -0.14
C MET A 95 -10.53 -9.18 -0.97
N LYS A 96 -10.76 -9.61 -2.22
CA LYS A 96 -9.68 -10.03 -3.14
C LYS A 96 -8.69 -8.89 -3.39
N ALA A 97 -9.19 -7.69 -3.69
CA ALA A 97 -8.35 -6.53 -3.98
C ALA A 97 -7.56 -6.05 -2.76
N SER A 98 -8.17 -6.01 -1.57
CA SER A 98 -7.50 -5.63 -0.33
C SER A 98 -6.39 -6.63 0.04
N LEU A 99 -6.62 -7.92 -0.17
CA LEU A 99 -5.61 -8.95 0.05
C LEU A 99 -4.43 -8.80 -0.93
N LEU A 100 -4.73 -8.55 -2.21
CA LEU A 100 -3.70 -8.38 -3.23
C LEU A 100 -2.87 -7.11 -3.00
N ASN A 101 -3.50 -6.03 -2.54
CA ASN A 101 -2.80 -4.83 -2.03
C ASN A 101 -1.84 -5.17 -0.88
N ALA A 102 -2.30 -5.91 0.12
CA ALA A 102 -1.47 -6.29 1.27
C ALA A 102 -0.26 -7.14 0.83
N ILE A 103 -0.47 -8.11 -0.07
CA ILE A 103 0.62 -8.92 -0.63
C ILE A 103 1.62 -8.04 -1.38
N ALA A 104 1.15 -7.13 -2.23
CA ALA A 104 2.02 -6.28 -3.04
C ALA A 104 2.91 -5.36 -2.20
N ILE A 105 2.40 -4.84 -1.08
CA ILE A 105 3.19 -4.06 -0.11
C ILE A 105 4.23 -4.93 0.59
N VAL A 106 3.82 -6.09 1.13
CA VAL A 106 4.75 -6.98 1.84
C VAL A 106 5.88 -7.44 0.91
N VAL A 107 5.57 -7.75 -0.35
CA VAL A 107 6.56 -8.07 -1.38
C VAL A 107 7.47 -6.88 -1.66
N GLY A 108 6.91 -5.68 -1.85
CA GLY A 108 7.70 -4.47 -2.08
C GLY A 108 8.66 -4.17 -0.93
N GLU A 109 8.21 -4.29 0.32
CA GLU A 109 9.04 -4.09 1.51
C GLU A 109 10.10 -5.18 1.66
N GLY A 110 9.73 -6.44 1.43
CA GLY A 110 10.65 -7.57 1.50
C GLY A 110 11.76 -7.47 0.46
N LEU A 111 11.42 -7.15 -0.79
CA LEU A 111 12.39 -6.92 -1.86
C LEU A 111 13.31 -5.74 -1.54
N ASN A 112 12.78 -4.65 -1.01
CA ASN A 112 13.58 -3.50 -0.61
C ASN A 112 14.57 -3.85 0.52
N PHE A 113 14.13 -4.62 1.51
CA PHE A 113 15.01 -5.08 2.57
C PHE A 113 16.13 -5.99 2.04
N LEU A 114 15.82 -6.91 1.12
CA LEU A 114 16.82 -7.75 0.46
C LEU A 114 17.82 -6.91 -0.36
N LEU A 115 17.34 -5.92 -1.12
CA LEU A 115 18.19 -5.01 -1.88
C LEU A 115 19.15 -4.25 -0.95
N LEU A 116 18.68 -3.77 0.20
CA LEU A 116 19.54 -3.09 1.18
C LEU A 116 20.61 -4.03 1.74
N GLN A 117 20.29 -5.30 1.97
CA GLN A 117 21.27 -6.29 2.44
C GLN A 117 22.32 -6.60 1.38
N VAL A 118 21.94 -6.74 0.12
CA VAL A 118 22.86 -7.03 -0.99
C VAL A 118 23.79 -5.86 -1.28
N VAL A 119 23.26 -4.62 -1.26
CA VAL A 119 24.03 -3.42 -1.63
C VAL A 119 24.94 -2.94 -0.48
N TYR A 120 24.45 -2.93 0.76
CA TYR A 120 25.16 -2.33 1.89
C TYR A 120 25.76 -3.35 2.86
N GLY A 121 25.36 -4.62 2.77
CA GLY A 121 25.72 -5.66 3.75
C GLY A 121 24.93 -5.56 5.05
N ALA A 122 24.79 -6.68 5.76
CA ALA A 122 23.89 -6.81 6.92
C ALA A 122 24.15 -5.79 8.06
N GLN A 123 25.41 -5.41 8.29
CA GLN A 123 25.78 -4.48 9.37
C GLN A 123 25.33 -3.04 9.08
N LYS A 124 25.60 -2.53 7.87
CA LYS A 124 25.13 -1.18 7.48
C LYS A 124 23.62 -1.11 7.30
N THR A 125 22.97 -2.20 6.87
CA THR A 125 21.50 -2.26 6.85
C THR A 125 20.91 -2.04 8.24
N GLN A 126 21.53 -2.58 9.30
CA GLN A 126 21.08 -2.35 10.67
C GLN A 126 21.27 -0.91 11.13
N GLU A 127 22.37 -0.26 10.75
CA GLU A 127 22.60 1.17 11.03
C GLU A 127 21.56 2.07 10.31
N ILE A 128 21.25 1.76 9.06
CA ILE A 128 20.22 2.46 8.27
C ILE A 128 18.84 2.33 8.92
N ILE A 129 18.51 1.15 9.43
CA ILE A 129 17.23 0.89 10.10
C ILE A 129 17.15 1.59 11.46
N GLY A 130 18.28 1.70 12.17
CA GLY A 130 18.36 2.38 13.46
C GLY A 130 18.19 3.91 13.36
N ASN A 131 18.38 4.49 12.18
CA ASN A 131 18.19 5.91 11.94
C ASN A 131 16.87 6.19 11.18
N PRO A 132 15.88 6.84 11.80
CA PRO A 132 14.56 7.07 11.18
C PRO A 132 14.61 7.82 9.85
N PHE A 133 15.57 8.75 9.68
CA PHE A 133 15.72 9.51 8.45
C PHE A 133 16.26 8.65 7.30
N LEU A 134 17.31 7.87 7.58
CA LEU A 134 17.88 6.94 6.60
C LEU A 134 16.89 5.83 6.27
N LYS A 135 16.13 5.34 7.24
CA LYS A 135 15.07 4.36 7.04
C LYS A 135 13.97 4.88 6.13
N ALA A 136 13.49 6.11 6.34
CA ALA A 136 12.46 6.71 5.51
C ALA A 136 12.88 6.82 4.04
N ILE A 137 14.10 7.30 3.78
CA ILE A 137 14.65 7.43 2.41
C ILE A 137 14.84 6.06 1.76
N ASN A 138 15.44 5.12 2.49
CA ASN A 138 15.74 3.79 1.97
C ASN A 138 14.51 2.89 1.86
N THR A 139 13.35 3.31 2.33
CA THR A 139 12.06 2.60 2.12
C THR A 139 11.18 3.24 1.04
N ILE A 140 11.63 4.34 0.43
CA ILE A 140 10.98 4.87 -0.78
C ILE A 140 10.95 3.85 -1.93
N PRO A 141 12.03 3.07 -2.20
CA PRO A 141 12.01 2.13 -3.32
C PRO A 141 10.94 1.05 -3.17
N SER A 142 10.59 0.60 -1.96
CA SER A 142 9.48 -0.35 -1.77
C SER A 142 8.14 0.23 -2.22
N THR A 143 7.90 1.52 -1.95
CA THR A 143 6.67 2.20 -2.36
C THR A 143 6.62 2.40 -3.87
N ILE A 144 7.77 2.63 -4.50
CA ILE A 144 7.89 2.70 -5.97
C ILE A 144 7.58 1.34 -6.60
N ILE A 145 8.11 0.24 -6.04
CA ILE A 145 7.80 -1.13 -6.50
C ILE A 145 6.31 -1.39 -6.39
N PHE A 146 5.70 -1.08 -5.24
CA PHE A 146 4.27 -1.25 -5.04
C PHE A 146 3.45 -0.43 -6.04
N GLY A 147 3.81 0.85 -6.24
CA GLY A 147 3.14 1.71 -7.22
C GLY A 147 3.27 1.19 -8.65
N SER A 148 4.44 0.66 -9.01
CA SER A 148 4.69 0.06 -10.32
C SER A 148 3.79 -1.16 -10.56
N ILE A 149 3.63 -2.03 -9.56
CA ILE A 149 2.71 -3.18 -9.61
C ILE A 149 1.27 -2.71 -9.84
N VAL A 150 0.80 -1.73 -9.05
CA VAL A 150 -0.57 -1.21 -9.16
C VAL A 150 -0.83 -0.60 -10.54
N ILE A 151 0.09 0.21 -11.04
CA ILE A 151 -0.03 0.85 -12.36
C ILE A 151 -0.03 -0.20 -13.47
N PHE A 152 0.90 -1.16 -13.42
CA PHE A 152 0.99 -2.23 -14.42
C PHE A 152 -0.32 -3.03 -14.50
N VAL A 153 -0.86 -3.43 -13.35
CA VAL A 153 -2.11 -4.19 -13.29
C VAL A 153 -3.30 -3.37 -13.75
N TYR A 154 -3.36 -2.07 -13.42
CA TYR A 154 -4.41 -1.19 -13.90
C TYR A 154 -4.42 -1.08 -15.44
N TYR A 155 -3.27 -0.87 -16.06
CA TYR A 155 -3.16 -0.81 -17.53
C TYR A 155 -3.53 -2.13 -18.19
N PHE A 156 -3.06 -3.26 -17.64
CA PHE A 156 -3.38 -4.59 -18.16
C PHE A 156 -4.88 -4.87 -18.12
N ASN A 157 -5.55 -4.56 -17.00
CA ASN A 157 -7.00 -4.75 -16.86
C ASN A 157 -7.81 -3.80 -17.75
N SER A 158 -7.35 -2.56 -17.92
CA SER A 158 -7.98 -1.57 -18.81
C SER A 158 -7.87 -1.97 -20.28
N ALA A 159 -6.75 -2.58 -20.69
CA ALA A 159 -6.56 -3.10 -22.05
C ALA A 159 -7.52 -4.26 -22.36
N ARG A 160 -7.65 -5.24 -21.45
CA ARG A 160 -8.58 -6.38 -21.62
C ARG A 160 -10.04 -5.95 -21.69
N ALA A 161 -10.42 -4.93 -20.93
CA ALA A 161 -11.78 -4.39 -20.96
C ALA A 161 -12.12 -3.70 -22.30
N LYS A 162 -11.13 -3.20 -23.05
CA LYS A 162 -11.35 -2.67 -24.40
C LYS A 162 -11.45 -3.77 -25.45
N GLU A 163 -10.70 -4.86 -25.27
CA GLU A 163 -10.70 -5.99 -26.19
C GLU A 163 -12.03 -6.75 -26.16
N GLN A 164 -12.68 -6.87 -24.99
CA GLN A 164 -14.02 -7.45 -24.88
C GLN A 164 -15.12 -6.58 -25.52
N ASP A 165 -15.04 -5.25 -25.38
CA ASP A 165 -15.98 -4.33 -26.04
C ASP A 165 -15.88 -4.39 -27.58
N HIS A 166 -14.78 -4.88 -28.15
CA HIS A 166 -14.61 -5.03 -29.61
C HIS A 166 -15.08 -6.39 -30.15
N VAL A 167 -15.10 -7.45 -29.34
CA VAL A 167 -15.52 -8.80 -29.76
C VAL A 167 -17.05 -8.95 -29.79
N ASP A 168 -17.78 -8.16 -29.01
CA ASP A 168 -19.26 -8.19 -28.97
C ASP A 168 -19.94 -7.36 -30.10
N ILE A 169 -19.18 -6.82 -31.05
CA ILE A 169 -19.69 -5.97 -32.16
C ILE A 169 -19.60 -6.67 -33.54
N ASP A 170 -18.95 -7.84 -33.62
CA ASP A 170 -18.84 -8.67 -34.83
C ASP A 170 -19.80 -9.87 -34.80
#